data_AF-A0A7R9W1L7-F1
#
_entry.id   AF-A0A7R9W1L7-F1
#
_cell.length_a   1.000
_cell.length_b   1.000
_cell.length_c   1.000
_cell.angle_alpha   90.00
_cell.angle_beta   90.00
_cell.angle_gamma   90.00
#
_symmetry.space_group_name_H-M   'P 1'
#
loop_
_entity.id
_entity.type
_entity.pdbx_description
1 polymer ?
#
loop_
_entity_poly.entity_id
_entity_poly.type
_entity_poly.pdbx_seq_one_letter_code
_entity_poly.pdbx_strand_id
1 'polypeptide(L)'
;MELDSMMPRRMHPTLKKPCCNGKKKKAPWAEGTLNTEYRNQFQDKEVPYIRAGPRPDGPRDNGAFDDSTTYGDGFKHYQVPRAEPCKPLNSQSVEGLPFAGESTYRQGFGPKAVPYQKAGPPAAEATQSGPFDGSTTYGRAFPLRQVPAPPAPVTRATNIESSGPFVGESLYKSTFTNMGNAKRHPKRPGQERVETGPFCGDTTYRNTYVPKQAAPREPDCVPCCSDCDDDE
;
A
#
# COMPACT_ATOMS: atom_id res chain seq x y z
N MET A 1 22.50 -21.05 30.07
CA MET A 1 21.47 -20.32 29.31
C MET A 1 21.32 -21.05 28.00
N GLU A 2 20.12 -21.49 27.65
CA GLU A 2 19.89 -22.51 26.63
C GLU A 2 19.02 -21.90 25.50
N LEU A 3 19.51 -21.94 24.26
CA LEU A 3 19.03 -21.08 23.18
C LEU A 3 17.72 -21.57 22.52
N ASP A 4 17.29 -22.80 22.77
CA ASP A 4 16.10 -23.41 22.17
C ASP A 4 14.78 -22.77 22.64
N SER A 5 14.81 -21.97 23.70
CA SER A 5 13.62 -21.28 24.24
C SER A 5 13.10 -20.13 23.35
N MET A 6 13.85 -19.73 22.31
CA MET A 6 13.54 -18.56 21.47
C MET A 6 12.85 -18.86 20.13
N MET A 7 12.59 -20.13 19.77
CA MET A 7 11.82 -20.44 18.56
C MET A 7 10.30 -20.36 18.81
N PRO A 8 9.52 -19.59 18.02
CA PRO A 8 8.07 -19.53 18.18
C PRO A 8 7.43 -20.87 17.81
N ARG A 9 6.75 -21.49 18.78
CA ARG A 9 6.04 -22.77 18.58
C ARG A 9 5.01 -22.63 17.46
N ARG A 10 5.13 -23.42 16.40
CA ARG A 10 4.15 -23.44 15.30
C ARG A 10 2.80 -23.95 15.84
N MET A 11 1.83 -23.05 16.00
CA MET A 11 0.46 -23.42 16.33
C MET A 11 -0.14 -24.20 15.17
N HIS A 12 -0.43 -25.49 15.39
CA HIS A 12 -1.19 -26.28 14.42
C HIS A 12 -2.63 -25.74 14.34
N PRO A 13 -3.19 -25.50 13.14
CA PRO A 13 -4.54 -24.99 13.01
C PRO A 13 -5.54 -26.01 13.55
N THR A 14 -6.40 -25.59 14.49
CA THR A 14 -7.44 -26.43 15.04
C THR A 14 -8.50 -26.72 13.98
N LEU A 15 -8.45 -27.92 13.42
CA LEU A 15 -9.45 -28.45 12.49
C LEU A 15 -10.84 -28.38 13.14
N LYS A 16 -11.64 -27.38 12.73
CA LYS A 16 -13.03 -27.24 13.13
C LYS A 16 -13.76 -28.53 12.73
N LYS A 17 -14.32 -29.24 13.72
CA LYS A 17 -15.08 -30.48 13.50
C LYS A 17 -16.16 -30.23 12.44
N PRO A 18 -16.27 -31.08 11.39
CA PRO A 18 -17.25 -30.86 10.32
C PRO A 18 -18.67 -30.81 10.91
N CYS A 19 -19.50 -29.92 10.38
CA CYS A 19 -20.83 -29.54 10.91
C CYS A 19 -21.92 -30.61 10.73
N CYS A 20 -21.55 -31.89 10.70
CA CYS A 20 -22.39 -33.02 10.33
C CYS A 20 -23.16 -33.63 11.52
N ASN A 21 -23.70 -32.80 12.42
CA ASN A 21 -24.50 -33.25 13.58
C ASN A 21 -25.94 -33.68 13.20
N GLY A 22 -26.12 -34.17 11.96
CA GLY A 22 -27.38 -34.67 11.43
C GLY A 22 -27.60 -36.12 11.85
N LYS A 23 -28.66 -36.38 12.62
CA LYS A 23 -29.06 -37.75 13.00
C LYS A 23 -29.37 -38.56 11.74
N LYS A 24 -28.50 -39.51 11.39
CA LYS A 24 -28.78 -40.50 10.32
C LYS A 24 -30.06 -41.25 10.69
N LYS A 25 -31.11 -41.13 9.88
CA LYS A 25 -32.35 -41.91 10.06
C LYS A 25 -32.00 -43.39 9.90
N LYS A 26 -32.14 -44.18 10.97
CA LYS A 26 -32.06 -45.64 10.85
C LYS A 26 -33.23 -46.13 9.99
N ALA A 27 -32.94 -46.93 8.97
CA ALA A 27 -33.96 -47.71 8.28
C ALA A 27 -34.17 -49.04 9.04
N PRO A 28 -35.41 -49.54 9.17
CA PRO A 28 -35.73 -50.66 10.06
C PRO A 28 -35.13 -52.01 9.63
N TRP A 29 -34.59 -52.12 8.40
CA TRP A 29 -33.91 -53.33 7.94
C TRP A 29 -32.49 -53.51 8.52
N ALA A 30 -31.96 -52.50 9.22
CA ALA A 30 -30.61 -52.51 9.81
C ALA A 30 -30.58 -52.95 11.29
N GLU A 31 -31.63 -53.61 11.79
CA GLU A 31 -31.69 -54.10 13.18
C GLU A 31 -31.52 -55.63 13.30
N GLY A 32 -31.09 -56.29 12.23
CA GLY A 32 -30.46 -57.62 12.29
C GLY A 32 -28.99 -57.51 12.70
N THR A 33 -28.62 -58.06 13.85
CA THR A 33 -27.24 -57.95 14.39
C THR A 33 -26.24 -58.80 13.60
N LEU A 34 -25.49 -58.18 12.69
CA LEU A 34 -24.35 -58.77 11.97
C LEU A 34 -23.10 -59.00 12.88
N ASN A 35 -23.30 -59.21 14.18
CA ASN A 35 -22.27 -59.71 15.07
C ASN A 35 -22.17 -61.23 14.90
N THR A 36 -21.13 -61.70 14.22
CA THR A 36 -20.81 -63.13 14.20
C THR A 36 -20.61 -63.66 15.61
N GLU A 37 -20.87 -64.95 15.83
CA GLU A 37 -20.65 -65.61 17.13
C GLU A 37 -19.23 -65.40 17.65
N TYR A 38 -18.23 -65.42 16.75
CA TYR A 38 -16.85 -65.05 17.01
C TYR A 38 -16.72 -63.67 17.67
N ARG A 39 -17.40 -62.63 17.15
CA ARG A 39 -17.32 -61.26 17.71
C ARG A 39 -17.93 -61.15 19.10
N ASN A 40 -18.88 -62.03 19.44
CA ASN A 40 -19.52 -62.06 20.75
C ASN A 40 -18.71 -62.89 21.77
N GLN A 41 -18.06 -63.97 21.34
CA GLN A 41 -17.26 -64.86 22.20
C GLN A 41 -15.84 -64.31 22.48
N PHE A 42 -15.22 -63.68 21.47
CA PHE A 42 -13.87 -63.10 21.55
C PHE A 42 -13.95 -61.57 21.71
N GLN A 43 -14.30 -61.17 22.93
CA GLN A 43 -14.10 -59.81 23.43
C GLN A 43 -12.77 -59.75 24.21
N ASP A 44 -12.12 -58.58 24.19
CA ASP A 44 -10.87 -58.36 24.92
C ASP A 44 -11.12 -58.46 26.43
N LYS A 45 -10.38 -59.33 27.11
CA LYS A 45 -10.50 -59.58 28.55
C LYS A 45 -9.26 -59.05 29.26
N GLU A 46 -9.43 -58.03 30.09
CA GLU A 46 -8.36 -57.55 30.95
C GLU A 46 -8.03 -58.61 32.01
N VAL A 47 -6.76 -59.00 32.09
CA VAL A 47 -6.24 -59.96 33.08
C VAL A 47 -5.46 -59.17 34.14
N PRO A 48 -5.74 -59.35 35.45
CA PRO A 48 -5.06 -58.59 36.49
C PRO A 48 -3.56 -58.89 36.51
N TYR A 49 -2.75 -57.83 36.39
CA TYR A 49 -1.29 -57.93 36.32
C TYR A 49 -0.67 -58.29 37.69
N ILE A 50 -0.26 -59.55 37.85
CA ILE A 50 0.46 -60.03 39.03
C ILE A 50 1.92 -59.56 38.94
N ARG A 51 2.33 -58.63 39.82
CA ARG A 51 3.75 -58.31 40.01
C ARG A 51 4.43 -59.44 40.78
N ALA A 52 5.45 -60.04 40.19
CA ALA A 52 6.44 -60.78 40.95
C ALA A 52 7.22 -59.79 41.84
N GLY A 53 7.37 -60.09 43.13
CA GLY A 53 8.21 -59.31 44.03
C GLY A 53 9.71 -59.51 43.75
N PRO A 54 10.58 -58.60 44.24
CA PRO A 54 12.02 -58.81 44.20
C PRO A 54 12.40 -60.12 44.91
N ARG A 55 13.39 -60.85 44.38
CA ARG A 55 14.04 -61.93 45.13
C ARG A 55 14.96 -61.33 46.19
N PRO A 56 15.14 -61.96 47.36
CA PRO A 56 16.17 -61.55 48.30
C PRO A 56 17.56 -61.78 47.69
N ASP A 57 18.40 -60.75 47.68
CA ASP A 57 19.83 -60.90 47.40
C ASP A 57 20.48 -61.71 48.53
N GLY A 58 21.26 -62.72 48.17
CA GLY A 58 22.08 -63.47 49.12
C GLY A 58 23.28 -62.64 49.61
N PRO A 59 23.88 -62.99 50.76
CA PRO A 59 25.12 -62.36 51.23
C PRO A 59 26.20 -62.39 50.17
N ARG A 60 26.92 -61.27 50.01
CA ARG A 60 28.12 -61.17 49.17
C ARG A 60 29.29 -60.82 50.08
N ASP A 61 30.35 -61.59 50.01
CA ASP A 61 31.54 -61.38 50.84
C ASP A 61 32.32 -60.15 50.33
N ASN A 62 31.98 -58.99 50.89
CA ASN A 62 32.66 -57.72 50.64
C ASN A 62 34.00 -57.67 51.41
N GLY A 63 34.90 -58.61 51.13
CA GLY A 63 36.28 -58.53 51.60
C GLY A 63 36.98 -57.30 51.00
N ALA A 64 37.76 -56.60 51.80
CA ALA A 64 38.61 -55.52 51.28
C ALA A 64 39.69 -56.13 50.37
N PHE A 65 39.78 -55.62 49.15
CA PHE A 65 40.87 -55.96 48.23
C PHE A 65 42.13 -55.19 48.64
N ASP A 66 43.29 -55.82 48.45
CA ASP A 66 44.59 -55.20 48.71
C ASP A 66 45.25 -54.87 47.36
N ASP A 67 45.02 -53.65 46.89
CA ASP A 67 45.57 -53.10 45.64
C ASP A 67 47.09 -52.80 45.72
N SER A 68 47.77 -53.13 46.84
CA SER A 68 49.21 -52.87 46.96
C SER A 68 50.03 -53.71 45.97
N THR A 69 50.96 -53.05 45.28
CA THR A 69 51.85 -53.69 44.31
C THR A 69 53.28 -53.25 44.56
N THR A 70 54.23 -54.17 44.37
CA THR A 70 55.67 -53.93 44.58
C THR A 70 56.19 -52.71 43.81
N TYR A 71 55.59 -52.43 42.63
CA TYR A 71 55.92 -51.24 41.85
C TYR A 71 55.33 -49.96 42.46
N GLY A 72 54.05 -49.97 42.84
CA GLY A 72 53.37 -48.83 43.44
C GLY A 72 53.98 -48.37 44.76
N ASP A 73 54.51 -49.31 45.57
CA ASP A 73 55.24 -48.96 46.79
C ASP A 73 56.71 -48.61 46.56
N GLY A 74 57.41 -49.31 45.64
CA GLY A 74 58.84 -49.12 45.40
C GLY A 74 59.22 -47.85 44.63
N PHE A 75 58.35 -47.33 43.76
CA PHE A 75 58.68 -46.25 42.82
C PHE A 75 57.85 -44.97 43.07
N LYS A 76 58.09 -44.32 44.21
CA LYS A 76 57.47 -43.03 44.57
C LYS A 76 58.43 -41.86 44.32
N HIS A 77 57.88 -40.69 43.96
CA HIS A 77 58.69 -39.51 43.64
C HIS A 77 59.20 -38.81 44.92
N TYR A 78 60.45 -39.08 45.29
CA TYR A 78 61.14 -38.39 46.38
C TYR A 78 61.47 -36.93 46.02
N GLN A 79 61.13 -35.98 46.88
CA GLN A 79 61.59 -34.60 46.76
C GLN A 79 62.96 -34.46 47.43
N VAL A 80 63.98 -34.09 46.64
CA VAL A 80 65.35 -33.87 47.13
C VAL A 80 65.62 -32.36 47.18
N PRO A 81 66.15 -31.80 48.29
CA PRO A 81 66.45 -30.38 48.38
C PRO A 81 67.56 -29.97 47.40
N ARG A 82 67.47 -28.73 46.90
CA ARG A 82 68.45 -28.14 46.00
C ARG A 82 69.73 -27.76 46.76
N ALA A 83 70.90 -28.07 46.20
CA ALA A 83 72.19 -27.63 46.75
C ALA A 83 72.43 -26.13 46.51
N GLU A 84 73.04 -25.46 47.49
CA GLU A 84 73.28 -24.01 47.47
C GLU A 84 74.48 -23.59 46.59
N PRO A 85 74.44 -22.44 45.88
CA PRO A 85 75.52 -22.02 45.00
C PRO A 85 76.63 -21.26 45.75
N CYS A 86 77.87 -21.74 45.68
CA CYS A 86 79.03 -21.01 46.18
C CYS A 86 79.49 -19.93 45.18
N LYS A 87 79.66 -18.67 45.62
CA LYS A 87 80.14 -17.54 44.80
C LYS A 87 81.20 -16.73 45.56
N PRO A 88 82.31 -16.33 44.91
CA PRO A 88 83.35 -15.52 45.54
C PRO A 88 82.92 -14.05 45.70
N LEU A 89 83.53 -13.36 46.67
CA LEU A 89 83.27 -11.96 46.98
C LEU A 89 84.23 -11.06 46.18
N ASN A 90 83.72 -10.23 45.27
CA ASN A 90 84.54 -9.25 44.54
C ASN A 90 84.89 -8.06 45.43
N SER A 91 86.18 -7.76 45.58
CA SER A 91 86.68 -6.61 46.33
C SER A 91 87.70 -5.81 45.54
N GLN A 92 87.37 -4.53 45.27
CA GLN A 92 88.23 -3.34 45.19
C GLN A 92 87.52 -2.24 44.38
N SER A 93 87.23 -1.11 45.04
CA SER A 93 86.79 0.12 44.39
C SER A 93 88.02 0.98 44.07
N VAL A 94 88.33 1.13 42.78
CA VAL A 94 89.40 2.04 42.33
C VAL A 94 88.93 3.49 42.44
N GLU A 95 89.82 4.39 42.84
CA GLU A 95 89.51 5.79 43.13
C GLU A 95 89.05 6.58 41.89
N GLY A 96 88.04 7.44 42.08
CA GLY A 96 87.24 8.03 41.01
C GLY A 96 87.89 9.19 40.23
N LEU A 97 89.08 8.99 39.68
CA LEU A 97 89.64 9.90 38.68
C LEU A 97 88.80 9.83 37.39
N PRO A 98 88.36 10.97 36.81
CA PRO A 98 87.56 10.97 35.59
C PRO A 98 88.39 10.49 34.40
N PHE A 99 88.10 9.29 33.90
CA PHE A 99 88.72 8.75 32.70
C PHE A 99 88.36 9.60 31.47
N ALA A 100 89.37 10.17 30.81
CA ALA A 100 89.18 11.14 29.72
C ALA A 100 88.42 10.58 28.50
N GLY A 101 88.41 9.26 28.28
CA GLY A 101 87.54 8.58 27.29
C GLY A 101 87.81 8.85 25.80
N GLU A 102 88.62 9.85 25.46
CA GLU A 102 88.91 10.23 24.08
C GLU A 102 90.06 9.41 23.48
N SER A 103 89.73 8.52 22.54
CA SER A 103 90.71 7.81 21.72
C SER A 103 91.11 8.62 20.49
N THR A 104 92.28 8.34 19.94
CA THR A 104 92.75 8.94 18.66
C THR A 104 91.78 8.68 17.50
N TYR A 105 91.08 7.55 17.51
CA TYR A 105 90.01 7.26 16.56
C TYR A 105 88.83 8.22 16.71
N ARG A 106 88.36 8.44 17.94
CA ARG A 106 87.22 9.34 18.24
C ARG A 106 87.52 10.79 17.84
N GLN A 107 88.77 11.22 17.98
CA GLN A 107 89.23 12.54 17.55
C GLN A 107 89.43 12.64 16.01
N GLY A 108 90.00 11.61 15.37
CA GLY A 108 90.35 11.64 13.93
C GLY A 108 89.21 11.35 12.95
N PHE A 109 88.17 10.63 13.40
CA PHE A 109 87.10 10.06 12.56
C PHE A 109 85.68 10.54 12.96
N GLY A 110 85.58 11.77 13.46
CA GLY A 110 84.29 12.47 13.57
C GLY A 110 83.61 12.70 12.19
N PRO A 111 82.31 13.05 12.17
CA PRO A 111 81.56 13.24 10.93
C PRO A 111 82.11 14.40 10.10
N LYS A 112 82.64 14.10 8.92
CA LYS A 112 83.20 15.09 7.98
C LYS A 112 82.13 15.50 6.97
N ALA A 113 81.93 16.80 6.81
CA ALA A 113 80.95 17.34 5.86
C ALA A 113 81.43 17.10 4.42
N VAL A 114 80.83 16.11 3.75
CA VAL A 114 81.04 15.86 2.31
C VAL A 114 80.12 16.79 1.51
N PRO A 115 80.59 17.48 0.46
CA PRO A 115 79.71 18.27 -0.40
C PRO A 115 78.68 17.36 -1.09
N TYR A 116 77.42 17.45 -0.67
CA TYR A 116 76.33 16.65 -1.24
C TYR A 116 76.00 17.12 -2.65
N GLN A 117 76.66 16.54 -3.64
CA GLN A 117 76.21 16.63 -5.02
C GLN A 117 74.90 15.84 -5.15
N LYS A 118 73.81 16.57 -5.40
CA LYS A 118 72.56 15.96 -5.88
C LYS A 118 72.87 15.26 -7.19
N ALA A 119 72.81 13.92 -7.20
CA ALA A 119 72.72 13.19 -8.45
C ALA A 119 71.53 13.74 -9.24
N GLY A 120 71.75 14.07 -10.51
CA GLY A 120 70.66 14.43 -11.40
C GLY A 120 69.66 13.27 -11.53
N PRO A 121 68.42 13.53 -11.96
CA PRO A 121 67.53 12.43 -12.35
C PRO A 121 68.24 11.58 -13.42
N PRO A 122 68.05 10.24 -13.41
CA PRO A 122 68.63 9.39 -14.44
C PRO A 122 68.19 9.87 -15.82
N ALA A 123 69.08 9.79 -16.81
CA ALA A 123 68.75 10.14 -18.19
C ALA A 123 67.56 9.30 -18.63
N ALA A 124 66.48 9.96 -19.08
CA ALA A 124 65.24 9.29 -19.43
C ALA A 124 65.49 8.27 -20.54
N GLU A 125 65.21 6.99 -20.26
CA GLU A 125 65.37 5.91 -21.22
C GLU A 125 64.48 6.18 -22.45
N ALA A 126 65.06 6.07 -23.65
CA ALA A 126 64.37 6.41 -24.88
C ALA A 126 63.31 5.35 -25.22
N THR A 127 62.07 5.59 -24.80
CA THR A 127 60.91 4.74 -25.12
C THR A 127 60.83 4.52 -26.63
N GLN A 128 60.88 3.27 -27.06
CA GLN A 128 60.80 2.89 -28.47
C GLN A 128 59.39 3.13 -29.02
N SER A 129 59.12 4.35 -29.45
CA SER A 129 57.86 4.76 -30.06
C SER A 129 57.75 4.28 -31.51
N GLY A 130 57.30 3.04 -31.69
CA GLY A 130 56.89 2.50 -32.98
C GLY A 130 55.40 2.74 -33.26
N PRO A 131 54.96 2.81 -34.53
CA PRO A 131 53.54 2.92 -34.87
C PRO A 131 52.79 1.63 -34.49
N PHE A 132 51.93 1.72 -33.49
CA PHE A 132 51.12 0.61 -33.00
C PHE A 132 49.80 0.47 -33.77
N ASP A 133 49.69 -0.54 -34.64
CA ASP A 133 48.41 -0.92 -35.25
C ASP A 133 47.55 -1.70 -34.24
N GLY A 134 46.84 -0.97 -33.39
CA GLY A 134 45.92 -1.53 -32.40
C GLY A 134 44.63 -2.11 -32.96
N SER A 135 44.45 -2.19 -34.28
CA SER A 135 43.18 -2.62 -34.88
C SER A 135 43.12 -4.14 -35.09
N THR A 136 42.40 -4.81 -34.18
CA THR A 136 42.24 -6.27 -34.18
C THR A 136 41.45 -6.77 -35.39
N THR A 137 41.67 -8.04 -35.78
CA THR A 137 40.88 -8.73 -36.81
C THR A 137 39.39 -8.67 -36.53
N TYR A 138 38.97 -8.82 -35.27
CA TYR A 138 37.58 -8.68 -34.84
C TYR A 138 37.04 -7.26 -35.08
N GLY A 139 37.77 -6.22 -34.64
CA GLY A 139 37.37 -4.82 -34.84
C GLY A 139 37.28 -4.41 -36.31
N ARG A 140 38.12 -4.98 -37.18
CA ARG A 140 38.06 -4.80 -38.64
C ARG A 140 36.89 -5.57 -39.29
N ALA A 141 36.58 -6.78 -38.81
CA ALA A 141 35.57 -7.65 -39.42
C ALA A 141 34.13 -7.34 -39.01
N PHE A 142 33.91 -6.88 -37.77
CA PHE A 142 32.57 -6.70 -37.17
C PHE A 142 32.26 -5.24 -36.76
N PRO A 143 32.34 -4.25 -37.66
CA PRO A 143 31.85 -2.90 -37.37
C PRO A 143 30.32 -2.90 -37.23
N LEU A 144 29.79 -1.98 -36.42
CA LEU A 144 28.35 -1.80 -36.22
C LEU A 144 27.70 -1.27 -37.52
N ARG A 145 27.10 -2.16 -38.31
CA ARG A 145 26.40 -1.81 -39.55
C ARG A 145 24.98 -1.36 -39.24
N GLN A 146 24.58 -0.20 -39.75
CA GLN A 146 23.19 0.21 -39.76
C GLN A 146 22.40 -0.69 -40.73
N VAL A 147 21.29 -1.25 -40.26
CA VAL A 147 20.34 -2.03 -41.05
C VAL A 147 19.15 -1.12 -41.38
N PRO A 148 18.58 -1.16 -42.60
CA PRO A 148 17.36 -0.42 -42.90
C PRO A 148 16.25 -0.71 -41.90
N ALA A 149 15.46 0.32 -41.55
CA ALA A 149 14.31 0.14 -40.68
C ALA A 149 13.33 -0.89 -41.30
N PRO A 150 12.67 -1.73 -40.48
CA PRO A 150 11.68 -2.68 -40.99
C PRO A 150 10.55 -1.93 -41.73
N PRO A 151 10.00 -2.49 -42.81
CA PRO A 151 8.90 -1.85 -43.53
C PRO A 151 7.71 -1.66 -42.58
N ALA A 152 7.04 -0.51 -42.70
CA ALA A 152 5.83 -0.23 -41.94
C ALA A 152 4.77 -1.32 -42.18
N PRO A 153 4.00 -1.72 -41.15
CA PRO A 153 2.99 -2.76 -41.30
C PRO A 153 1.95 -2.35 -42.33
N VAL A 154 1.77 -3.19 -43.37
CA VAL A 154 0.84 -2.91 -44.46
C VAL A 154 -0.60 -3.03 -43.96
N THR A 155 -1.18 -1.91 -43.54
CA THR A 155 -2.61 -1.76 -43.32
C THR A 155 -3.33 -1.93 -44.65
N ARG A 156 -3.79 -3.14 -44.95
CA ARG A 156 -4.66 -3.39 -46.11
C ARG A 156 -5.98 -2.67 -45.88
N ALA A 157 -6.19 -1.59 -46.63
CA ALA A 157 -7.51 -0.97 -46.74
C ALA A 157 -8.50 -2.04 -47.20
N THR A 158 -9.53 -2.29 -46.39
CA THR A 158 -10.64 -3.15 -46.80
C THR A 158 -11.48 -2.41 -47.82
N ASN A 159 -11.80 -3.04 -48.95
CA ASN A 159 -12.73 -2.52 -49.97
C ASN A 159 -14.20 -2.55 -49.49
N ILE A 160 -14.42 -2.27 -48.20
CA ILE A 160 -15.73 -2.12 -47.59
C ILE A 160 -16.02 -0.62 -47.65
N GLU A 161 -16.74 -0.22 -48.70
CA GLU A 161 -17.33 1.10 -48.75
C GLU A 161 -18.21 1.31 -47.50
N SER A 162 -18.14 2.50 -46.91
CA SER A 162 -18.93 2.83 -45.72
C SER A 162 -20.40 2.98 -46.12
N SER A 163 -21.13 1.85 -46.12
CA SER A 163 -22.58 1.82 -46.35
C SER A 163 -23.27 2.85 -45.45
N GLY A 164 -24.14 3.66 -46.05
CA GLY A 164 -24.74 4.81 -45.40
C GLY A 164 -25.59 4.46 -44.17
N PRO A 165 -25.92 5.44 -43.32
CA PRO A 165 -26.73 5.21 -42.13
C PRO A 165 -28.07 4.55 -42.49
N PHE A 166 -28.34 3.39 -41.91
CA PHE A 166 -29.54 2.61 -42.22
C PHE A 166 -30.80 3.32 -41.69
N VAL A 167 -31.56 3.92 -42.61
CA VAL A 167 -32.86 4.54 -42.34
C VAL A 167 -33.92 3.44 -42.19
N GLY A 168 -33.94 2.79 -41.03
CA GLY A 168 -34.82 1.68 -40.68
C GLY A 168 -36.28 2.09 -40.43
N GLU A 169 -36.92 2.69 -41.43
CA GLU A 169 -38.34 3.05 -41.38
C GLU A 169 -39.19 2.08 -42.20
N SER A 170 -40.03 1.30 -41.51
CA SER A 170 -41.06 0.49 -42.15
C SER A 170 -42.27 1.34 -42.53
N LEU A 171 -42.99 0.93 -43.59
CA LEU A 171 -44.22 1.60 -44.03
C LEU A 171 -45.23 1.81 -42.89
N TYR A 172 -45.34 0.85 -41.96
CA TYR A 172 -46.19 0.97 -40.78
C TYR A 172 -45.74 2.12 -39.85
N LYS A 173 -44.43 2.25 -39.60
CA LYS A 173 -43.87 3.28 -38.71
C LYS A 173 -44.02 4.70 -39.26
N SER A 174 -43.98 4.86 -40.59
CA SER A 174 -44.21 6.16 -41.24
C SER A 174 -45.69 6.52 -41.41
N THR A 175 -46.58 5.55 -41.63
CA THR A 175 -48.01 5.82 -41.87
C THR A 175 -48.87 5.88 -40.60
N PHE A 176 -48.56 5.11 -39.55
CA PHE A 176 -49.36 5.07 -38.31
C PHE A 176 -48.74 5.94 -37.21
N THR A 177 -48.69 7.25 -37.44
CA THR A 177 -48.28 8.25 -36.44
C THR A 177 -49.49 8.85 -35.71
N ASN A 178 -49.26 9.47 -34.55
CA ASN A 178 -50.33 10.07 -33.73
C ASN A 178 -50.79 11.41 -34.34
N MET A 179 -51.69 11.34 -35.33
CA MET A 179 -52.33 12.50 -35.94
C MET A 179 -53.20 13.21 -34.90
N GLY A 180 -52.75 14.39 -34.46
CA GLY A 180 -53.34 15.11 -33.33
C GLY A 180 -54.82 15.46 -33.52
N ASN A 181 -55.68 14.89 -32.66
CA ASN A 181 -57.12 15.12 -32.70
C ASN A 181 -57.48 16.59 -32.49
N ALA A 182 -58.11 17.21 -33.50
CA ALA A 182 -58.59 18.59 -33.42
C ALA A 182 -59.67 18.75 -32.33
N LYS A 183 -59.42 19.61 -31.34
CA LYS A 183 -60.37 19.90 -30.26
C LYS A 183 -61.60 20.59 -30.83
N ARG A 184 -62.76 19.92 -30.82
CA ARG A 184 -64.03 20.51 -31.25
C ARG A 184 -64.49 21.55 -30.22
N HIS A 185 -64.49 22.82 -30.59
CA HIS A 185 -65.04 23.88 -29.73
C HIS A 185 -66.57 23.77 -29.64
N PRO A 186 -67.16 23.78 -28.43
CA PRO A 186 -68.61 23.74 -28.27
C PRO A 186 -69.24 25.04 -28.76
N LYS A 187 -70.09 24.96 -29.79
CA LYS A 187 -70.78 26.13 -30.36
C LYS A 187 -71.92 26.56 -29.44
N ARG A 188 -71.64 27.49 -28.53
CA ARG A 188 -72.65 28.11 -27.65
C ARG A 188 -73.63 28.93 -28.51
N PRO A 189 -74.97 28.78 -28.34
CA PRO A 189 -75.90 29.71 -28.99
C PRO A 189 -75.68 31.12 -28.44
N GLY A 190 -75.67 32.12 -29.31
CA GLY A 190 -75.55 33.51 -28.90
C GLY A 190 -76.84 33.98 -28.23
N GLN A 191 -76.72 34.78 -27.16
CA GLN A 191 -77.85 35.59 -26.70
C GLN A 191 -78.00 36.78 -27.64
N GLU A 192 -78.86 36.64 -28.64
CA GLU A 192 -79.33 37.74 -29.44
C GLU A 192 -80.14 38.69 -28.55
N ARG A 193 -79.57 39.87 -28.26
CA ARG A 193 -80.26 40.89 -27.48
C ARG A 193 -81.23 41.62 -28.39
N VAL A 194 -82.47 41.14 -28.43
CA VAL A 194 -83.56 41.79 -29.17
C VAL A 194 -83.62 43.27 -28.79
N GLU A 195 -83.45 44.16 -29.77
CA GLU A 195 -83.52 45.59 -29.57
C GLU A 195 -84.98 46.03 -29.47
N THR A 196 -85.46 46.25 -28.24
CA THR A 196 -86.74 46.90 -28.00
C THR A 196 -86.68 48.33 -28.50
N GLY A 197 -87.56 48.69 -29.44
CA GLY A 197 -87.61 50.00 -30.09
C GLY A 197 -87.83 51.18 -29.12
N PRO A 198 -87.68 52.43 -29.61
CA PRO A 198 -87.70 53.62 -28.78
C PRO A 198 -89.05 53.79 -28.06
N PHE A 199 -88.98 53.93 -26.74
CA PHE A 199 -90.15 54.12 -25.87
C PHE A 199 -90.61 55.58 -25.88
N CYS A 200 -91.86 55.83 -26.28
CA CYS A 200 -92.50 57.14 -26.15
C CYS A 200 -92.90 57.40 -24.69
N GLY A 201 -92.06 58.13 -23.95
CA GLY A 201 -92.26 58.46 -22.53
C GLY A 201 -93.25 59.61 -22.27
N ASP A 202 -94.18 59.87 -23.19
CA ASP A 202 -95.07 61.02 -23.16
C ASP A 202 -96.35 60.69 -22.40
N THR A 203 -96.56 61.37 -21.28
CA THR A 203 -97.78 61.24 -20.47
C THR A 203 -98.76 62.37 -20.81
N THR A 204 -100.05 62.10 -20.71
CA THR A 204 -101.10 63.11 -20.97
C THR A 204 -100.87 64.40 -20.19
N TYR A 205 -100.44 64.31 -18.93
CA TYR A 205 -100.11 65.45 -18.08
C TYR A 205 -99.01 66.35 -18.66
N ARG A 206 -97.92 65.78 -19.22
CA ARG A 206 -96.83 66.56 -19.85
C ARG A 206 -97.32 67.36 -21.05
N ASN A 207 -98.28 66.82 -21.80
CA ASN A 207 -98.78 67.43 -23.02
C ASN A 207 -99.93 68.43 -22.78
N THR A 208 -100.70 68.29 -21.69
CA THR A 208 -101.84 69.19 -21.39
C THR A 208 -101.48 70.38 -20.50
N TYR A 209 -100.50 70.25 -19.59
CA TYR A 209 -100.15 71.29 -18.61
C TYR A 209 -98.86 72.05 -18.96
N VAL A 210 -98.78 72.55 -20.20
CA VAL A 210 -97.71 73.48 -20.61
C VAL A 210 -97.93 74.89 -20.01
N PRO A 211 -96.85 75.60 -19.62
CA PRO A 211 -96.96 76.92 -19.00
C PRO A 211 -97.49 77.95 -20.00
N LYS A 212 -98.60 78.61 -19.64
CA LYS A 212 -99.19 79.72 -20.40
C LYS A 212 -98.73 81.04 -19.80
N GLN A 213 -98.31 81.99 -20.63
CA GLN A 213 -97.99 83.33 -20.16
C GLN A 213 -99.27 84.02 -19.66
N ALA A 214 -99.19 84.62 -18.48
CA ALA A 214 -100.26 85.48 -17.98
C ALA A 214 -100.25 86.83 -18.71
N ALA A 215 -101.42 87.44 -18.90
CA ALA A 215 -101.51 88.80 -19.42
C ALA A 215 -100.79 89.79 -18.46
N PRO A 216 -100.09 90.80 -18.98
CA PRO A 216 -99.33 91.74 -18.15
C PRO A 216 -100.23 92.59 -17.25
N ARG A 217 -99.64 93.05 -16.13
CA ARG A 217 -100.22 94.06 -15.23
C ARG A 217 -99.49 95.40 -15.43
N GLU A 218 -100.22 96.49 -15.27
CA GLU A 218 -99.67 97.86 -15.30
C GLU A 218 -98.96 98.18 -13.97
N PRO A 219 -97.76 98.79 -13.97
CA PRO A 219 -96.98 99.11 -12.77
C PRO A 219 -96.90 100.62 -12.45
N ASP A 220 -96.81 100.94 -11.14
CA ASP A 220 -96.45 102.26 -10.62
C ASP A 220 -94.94 102.39 -10.32
N CYS A 221 -94.48 103.62 -10.00
CA CYS A 221 -93.12 104.09 -10.29
C CYS A 221 -92.02 103.83 -9.22
N VAL A 222 -90.77 104.06 -9.63
CA VAL A 222 -89.49 103.88 -8.89
C VAL A 222 -88.92 105.26 -8.46
N PRO A 223 -87.86 105.33 -7.63
CA PRO A 223 -86.55 105.71 -8.21
C PRO A 223 -85.31 105.04 -7.56
N CYS A 224 -84.12 105.26 -8.16
CA CYS A 224 -82.83 104.63 -7.84
C CYS A 224 -81.65 105.64 -7.95
N CYS A 225 -80.41 105.15 -7.75
CA CYS A 225 -79.13 105.79 -8.16
C CYS A 225 -78.70 107.02 -7.31
N SER A 226 -77.51 107.60 -7.44
CA SER A 226 -76.37 107.45 -8.39
C SER A 226 -75.02 107.22 -7.64
N ASP A 227 -73.78 107.58 -8.01
CA ASP A 227 -73.16 108.39 -9.10
C ASP A 227 -71.64 108.06 -9.25
N CYS A 228 -70.81 108.98 -9.81
CA CYS A 228 -69.32 109.10 -9.71
C CYS A 228 -68.45 108.26 -10.68
N ASP A 229 -67.37 108.74 -11.33
CA ASP A 229 -66.76 110.08 -11.63
C ASP A 229 -66.07 109.93 -13.05
N ASP A 230 -65.58 110.88 -13.86
CA ASP A 230 -65.00 112.26 -13.77
C ASP A 230 -63.60 112.33 -13.09
N ASP A 231 -62.54 113.03 -13.53
CA ASP A 231 -62.11 113.73 -14.77
C ASP A 231 -60.58 113.38 -14.94
N GLU A 232 -59.67 113.86 -15.82
CA GLU A 232 -59.54 114.95 -16.82
C GLU A 232 -58.74 114.40 -18.03
#